data_AF-A0A1D6HQ95-F1
#
_entry.id   AF-A0A1D6HQ95-F1
#
_cell.length_a   1.000
_cell.length_b   1.000
_cell.length_c   1.000
_cell.angle_alpha   90.00
_cell.angle_beta   90.00
_cell.angle_gamma   90.00
#
_symmetry.space_group_name_H-M   'P 1'
#
loop_
_entity.id
_entity.type
_entity.pdbx_description
1 polymer ?
#
loop_
_entity_poly.entity_id
_entity_poly.type
_entity_poly.pdbx_seq_one_letter_code
_entity_poly.pdbx_strand_id
1 'polypeptide(L)'
;MDAAAVHKRKRPEEADPSAGELDLSAADAVEVLDLRAAKRLLLAFERRLRDNLEARMKYPDDPARFADSEIALHAETDRLRLLAGAPELFPDLVPIGLASSLASLLTHDNVDLAAAAASLLADLTDSEDPSDLAAVQALADALVDANALDLLVHNLSRFSETDPDEAEAVHNTLAVLENLLDLRPNLADKVCGGTKLLRWLLSRVKAREFDANKQYSDRVKEETERLDSLDLEDLEMDDDERYNRKLEAGLYTLQLIALILGHIWHSGNSQMRARVELLLKQNKLTKQDVKSILEEYHDNIGDLDGPEEKERAQVRTKEIIDAL
;
A
#
# COMPACT_ATOMS: atom_id res chain seq x y z
N MET A 1 28.84 18.20 -81.46
CA MET A 1 27.44 18.34 -81.04
C MET A 1 27.29 17.49 -79.81
N ASP A 2 27.17 18.10 -78.63
CA ASP A 2 26.47 17.48 -77.51
C ASP A 2 26.17 18.53 -76.46
N ALA A 3 24.89 18.59 -76.10
CA ALA A 3 24.30 19.47 -75.11
C ALA A 3 23.49 18.64 -74.13
N ALA A 4 23.75 18.90 -72.84
CA ALA A 4 22.86 18.90 -71.68
C ALA A 4 21.60 17.98 -71.61
N ALA A 5 21.57 17.28 -70.45
CA ALA A 5 20.45 17.15 -69.49
C ALA A 5 19.23 16.27 -69.82
N VAL A 6 18.77 15.51 -68.81
CA VAL A 6 17.51 15.75 -68.05
C VAL A 6 17.22 14.57 -67.11
N HIS A 7 16.97 14.89 -65.84
CA HIS A 7 16.38 14.02 -64.81
C HIS A 7 14.91 13.70 -65.12
N LYS A 8 14.48 12.44 -64.99
CA LYS A 8 13.09 12.07 -64.66
C LYS A 8 13.03 10.78 -63.81
N ARG A 9 12.27 10.88 -62.71
CA ARG A 9 11.93 9.84 -61.72
C ARG A 9 11.14 8.67 -62.34
N LYS A 10 11.34 7.46 -61.81
CA LYS A 10 10.38 6.33 -61.92
C LYS A 10 10.31 5.58 -60.57
N ARG A 11 9.11 5.11 -60.24
CA ARG A 11 8.65 4.49 -58.97
C ARG A 11 8.61 2.94 -59.15
N PRO A 12 8.19 2.19 -58.11
CA PRO A 12 8.97 1.41 -57.13
C PRO A 12 9.28 -0.05 -57.56
N GLU A 13 10.34 -0.66 -57.04
CA GLU A 13 10.54 -2.12 -57.11
C GLU A 13 10.35 -2.75 -55.72
N GLU A 14 9.63 -3.87 -55.74
CA GLU A 14 9.22 -4.69 -54.60
C GLU A 14 10.45 -5.24 -53.85
N ALA A 15 10.48 -5.06 -52.53
CA ALA A 15 11.53 -5.59 -51.68
C ALA A 15 11.17 -7.01 -51.20
N ASP A 16 12.12 -7.91 -51.47
CA ASP A 16 12.27 -9.31 -51.05
C ASP A 16 11.85 -9.59 -49.58
N PRO A 17 11.04 -10.64 -49.30
CA PRO A 17 10.54 -10.93 -47.95
C PRO A 17 11.51 -11.73 -47.05
N SER A 18 12.82 -11.74 -47.31
CA SER A 18 13.77 -12.64 -46.61
C SER A 18 14.84 -11.98 -45.73
N ALA A 19 14.59 -10.79 -45.16
CA ALA A 19 15.52 -10.15 -44.24
C ALA A 19 14.92 -9.91 -42.84
N GLY A 20 15.28 -10.81 -41.91
CA GLY A 20 15.32 -10.53 -40.48
C GLY A 20 14.03 -10.81 -39.72
N GLU A 21 13.71 -12.09 -39.49
CA GLU A 21 13.00 -12.47 -38.27
C GLU A 21 13.88 -12.04 -37.09
N LEU A 22 13.53 -10.90 -36.50
CA LEU A 22 14.04 -10.50 -35.19
C LEU A 22 13.51 -11.53 -34.21
N ASP A 23 14.40 -12.37 -33.73
CA ASP A 23 14.15 -13.28 -32.61
C ASP A 23 13.79 -12.45 -31.37
N LEU A 24 12.49 -12.27 -31.16
CA LEU A 24 11.90 -11.60 -30.01
C LEU A 24 11.89 -12.50 -28.76
N SER A 25 12.51 -13.68 -28.78
CA SER A 25 12.50 -14.62 -27.65
C SER A 25 13.51 -14.30 -26.53
N ALA A 26 14.33 -13.26 -26.68
CA ALA A 26 15.37 -12.90 -25.71
C ALA A 26 15.04 -11.69 -24.81
N ALA A 27 13.79 -11.20 -24.81
CA ALA A 27 13.42 -9.96 -24.13
C ALA A 27 12.67 -10.10 -22.78
N ASP A 28 12.34 -11.31 -22.29
CA ASP A 28 11.58 -11.46 -21.03
C ASP A 28 11.99 -12.70 -20.22
N ALA A 29 13.29 -12.86 -19.96
CA ALA A 29 13.71 -13.68 -18.82
C ALA A 29 13.79 -12.75 -17.60
N VAL A 30 12.66 -12.52 -16.94
CA VAL A 30 12.66 -12.06 -15.54
C VAL A 30 13.53 -13.06 -14.79
N GLU A 31 14.70 -12.64 -14.32
CA GLU A 31 15.62 -13.50 -13.61
C GLU A 31 14.94 -13.86 -12.28
N VAL A 32 14.33 -15.05 -12.22
CA VAL A 32 13.58 -15.53 -11.05
C VAL A 32 14.51 -15.46 -9.83
N LEU A 33 14.09 -14.73 -8.80
CA LEU A 33 14.87 -14.56 -7.59
C LEU A 33 15.02 -15.92 -6.89
N ASP A 34 16.24 -16.43 -6.78
CA ASP A 34 16.49 -17.69 -6.07
C ASP A 34 16.66 -17.47 -4.55
N LEU A 35 16.49 -18.55 -3.77
CA LEU A 35 16.62 -18.51 -2.31
C LEU A 35 18.01 -18.01 -1.84
N ARG A 36 19.07 -18.27 -2.61
CA ARG A 36 20.43 -17.86 -2.24
C ARG A 36 20.59 -16.34 -2.40
N ALA A 37 20.04 -15.78 -3.47
CA ALA A 37 20.00 -14.35 -3.74
C ALA A 37 19.11 -13.65 -2.71
N ALA A 38 17.92 -14.17 -2.44
CA ALA A 38 17.01 -13.65 -1.41
C ALA A 38 17.66 -13.58 -0.02
N LYS A 39 18.34 -14.67 0.41
CA LYS A 39 19.12 -14.67 1.68
C LYS A 39 20.23 -13.62 1.68
N ARG A 40 20.89 -13.38 0.54
CA ARG A 40 21.92 -12.35 0.42
C ARG A 40 21.34 -10.94 0.51
N LEU A 41 20.16 -10.69 -0.06
CA LEU A 41 19.46 -9.41 0.06
C LEU A 41 19.13 -9.12 1.51
N LEU A 42 18.49 -10.06 2.21
CA LEU A 42 18.14 -9.91 3.63
C LEU A 42 19.38 -9.67 4.50
N LEU A 43 20.44 -10.49 4.35
CA LEU A 43 21.67 -10.30 5.13
C LEU A 43 22.38 -8.98 4.81
N ALA A 44 22.25 -8.45 3.60
CA ALA A 44 22.80 -7.15 3.23
C ALA A 44 22.04 -6.01 3.93
N PHE A 45 20.71 -6.04 3.92
CA PHE A 45 19.85 -5.14 4.67
C PHE A 45 20.18 -5.17 6.17
N GLU A 46 20.21 -6.36 6.79
CA GLU A 46 20.49 -6.48 8.22
C GLU A 46 21.88 -5.96 8.61
N ARG A 47 22.86 -6.10 7.72
CA ARG A 47 24.19 -5.51 7.94
C ARG A 47 24.09 -3.98 7.98
N ARG A 48 23.38 -3.37 7.03
CA ARG A 48 23.20 -1.90 7.00
C ARG A 48 22.38 -1.39 8.18
N LEU A 49 21.39 -2.14 8.61
CA LEU A 49 20.61 -1.83 9.81
C LEU A 49 21.53 -1.80 11.03
N ARG A 50 22.38 -2.82 11.22
CA ARG A 50 23.36 -2.86 12.31
C ARG A 50 24.38 -1.73 12.22
N ASP A 51 24.94 -1.47 11.03
CA ASP A 51 25.90 -0.38 10.80
C ASP A 51 25.30 0.97 11.21
N ASN A 52 24.04 1.23 10.83
CA ASN A 52 23.33 2.47 11.15
C ASN A 52 23.02 2.61 12.64
N LEU A 53 22.49 1.56 13.27
CA LEU A 53 22.22 1.56 14.71
C LEU A 53 23.51 1.78 15.52
N GLU A 54 24.62 1.14 15.13
CA GLU A 54 25.92 1.35 15.75
C GLU A 54 26.43 2.79 15.58
N ALA A 55 26.27 3.38 14.40
CA ALA A 55 26.64 4.77 14.14
C ALA A 55 25.83 5.76 15.00
N ARG A 56 24.50 5.53 15.11
CA ARG A 56 23.61 6.33 15.97
C ARG A 56 23.94 6.19 17.46
N MET A 57 24.31 4.99 17.91
CA MET A 57 24.77 4.79 19.29
C MET A 57 26.10 5.50 19.57
N LYS A 58 27.01 5.57 18.59
CA LYS A 58 28.30 6.26 18.71
C LYS A 58 28.17 7.78 18.65
N TYR A 59 27.21 8.30 17.89
CA TYR A 59 27.05 9.72 17.60
C TYR A 59 25.59 10.19 17.77
N PRO A 60 24.99 10.08 18.96
CA PRO A 60 23.55 10.30 19.15
C PRO A 60 23.08 11.73 18.81
N ASP A 61 23.94 12.72 19.05
CA ASP A 61 23.63 14.14 18.85
C ASP A 61 24.23 14.73 17.56
N ASP A 62 24.79 13.89 16.66
CA ASP A 62 25.44 14.35 15.43
C ASP A 62 24.91 13.59 14.20
N PRO A 63 23.72 13.97 13.67
CA PRO A 63 23.09 13.31 12.52
C PRO A 63 23.95 13.23 11.27
N ALA A 64 24.84 14.20 11.06
CA ALA A 64 25.75 14.19 9.91
C ALA A 64 26.69 12.98 9.91
N ARG A 65 26.97 12.36 11.07
CA ARG A 65 27.85 11.20 11.20
C ARG A 65 27.22 9.89 10.77
N PHE A 66 25.89 9.80 10.76
CA PHE A 66 25.18 8.60 10.37
C PHE A 66 24.31 8.78 9.12
N ALA A 67 24.26 9.98 8.53
CA ALA A 67 23.52 10.25 7.28
C ALA A 67 23.86 9.28 6.14
N ASP A 68 25.15 9.03 5.85
CA ASP A 68 25.56 8.07 4.81
C ASP A 68 25.09 6.64 5.11
N SER A 69 25.02 6.27 6.38
CA SER A 69 24.51 4.95 6.79
C SER A 69 22.99 4.85 6.68
N GLU A 70 22.25 5.95 6.88
CA GLU A 70 20.79 6.01 6.65
C GLU A 70 20.48 5.87 5.17
N ILE A 71 21.20 6.57 4.29
CA ILE A 71 21.05 6.46 2.83
C ILE A 71 21.36 5.02 2.38
N ALA A 72 22.44 4.42 2.89
CA ALA A 72 22.79 3.06 2.56
C ALA A 72 21.77 2.04 3.07
N LEU A 73 21.16 2.27 4.24
CA LEU A 73 20.09 1.44 4.78
C LEU A 73 18.83 1.55 3.92
N HIS A 74 18.39 2.76 3.59
CA HIS A 74 17.24 2.98 2.71
C HIS A 74 17.41 2.26 1.37
N ALA A 75 18.59 2.36 0.74
CA ALA A 75 18.86 1.69 -0.53
C ALA A 75 18.80 0.15 -0.44
N GLU A 76 19.17 -0.46 0.69
CA GLU A 76 19.00 -1.91 0.86
C GLU A 76 17.54 -2.27 1.23
N THR A 77 16.81 -1.39 1.92
CA THR A 77 15.35 -1.54 2.13
C THR A 77 14.64 -1.59 0.78
N ASP A 78 14.95 -0.69 -0.15
CA ASP A 78 14.35 -0.69 -1.49
C ASP A 78 14.68 -1.94 -2.30
N ARG A 79 15.89 -2.48 -2.16
CA ARG A 79 16.26 -3.73 -2.84
C ARG A 79 15.51 -4.94 -2.30
N LEU A 80 15.07 -4.93 -1.04
CA LEU A 80 14.25 -6.02 -0.50
C LEU A 80 12.89 -6.12 -1.16
N ARG A 81 12.43 -5.08 -1.87
CA ARG A 81 11.16 -5.08 -2.62
C ARG A 81 11.09 -6.17 -3.69
N LEU A 82 12.25 -6.63 -4.18
CA LEU A 82 12.33 -7.80 -5.07
C LEU A 82 11.72 -9.07 -4.46
N LEU A 83 11.60 -9.16 -3.13
CA LEU A 83 10.97 -10.28 -2.45
C LEU A 83 9.45 -10.32 -2.68
N ALA A 84 8.79 -9.20 -3.00
CA ALA A 84 7.35 -9.20 -3.29
C ALA A 84 7.01 -10.04 -4.52
N GLY A 85 7.93 -10.15 -5.49
CA GLY A 85 7.80 -11.02 -6.65
C GLY A 85 8.23 -12.48 -6.44
N ALA A 86 8.57 -12.87 -5.20
CA ALA A 86 8.87 -14.26 -4.86
C ALA A 86 8.37 -14.63 -3.43
N PRO A 87 7.05 -14.55 -3.16
CA PRO A 87 6.49 -14.83 -1.83
C PRO A 87 6.81 -16.24 -1.33
N GLU A 88 6.96 -17.23 -2.23
CA GLU A 88 7.30 -18.61 -1.90
C GLU A 88 8.59 -18.77 -1.08
N LEU A 89 9.45 -17.75 -1.07
CA LEU A 89 10.69 -17.71 -0.31
C LEU A 89 10.50 -17.23 1.14
N PHE A 90 9.38 -16.59 1.49
CA PHE A 90 9.14 -16.04 2.83
C PHE A 90 9.29 -17.07 3.95
N PRO A 91 8.79 -18.32 3.84
CA PRO A 91 8.94 -19.32 4.90
C PRO A 91 10.40 -19.66 5.22
N ASP A 92 11.32 -19.52 4.26
CA ASP A 92 12.75 -19.72 4.47
C ASP A 92 13.48 -18.49 5.01
N LEU A 93 12.92 -17.28 4.81
CA LEU A 93 13.50 -16.00 5.23
C LEU A 93 13.01 -15.58 6.62
N VAL A 94 11.80 -15.94 7.00
CA VAL A 94 11.23 -15.68 8.33
C VAL A 94 12.14 -16.20 9.46
N PRO A 95 12.64 -17.46 9.45
CA PRO A 95 13.49 -17.97 10.52
C PRO A 95 14.84 -17.28 10.67
N ILE A 96 15.29 -16.58 9.62
CA ILE A 96 16.55 -15.83 9.63
C ILE A 96 16.35 -14.32 9.85
N GLY A 97 15.14 -13.89 10.21
CA GLY A 97 14.91 -12.55 10.75
C GLY A 97 14.18 -11.57 9.85
N LEU A 98 13.59 -12.00 8.72
CA LEU A 98 12.87 -11.10 7.79
C LEU A 98 11.87 -10.19 8.53
N ALA A 99 10.92 -10.80 9.24
CA ALA A 99 9.87 -10.05 9.94
C ALA A 99 10.41 -9.17 11.07
N SER A 100 11.33 -9.69 11.91
CA SER A 100 11.89 -8.94 13.04
C SER A 100 12.72 -7.74 12.60
N SER A 101 13.50 -7.90 11.53
CA SER A 101 14.37 -6.85 11.01
C SER A 101 13.54 -5.72 10.37
N LEU A 102 12.48 -6.06 9.62
CA LEU A 102 11.53 -5.07 9.10
C LEU A 102 10.72 -4.38 10.22
N ALA A 103 10.19 -5.15 11.18
CA ALA A 103 9.44 -4.59 12.30
C ALA A 103 10.28 -3.60 13.12
N SER A 104 11.57 -3.88 13.32
CA SER A 104 12.46 -2.95 14.03
C SER A 104 12.60 -1.58 13.37
N LEU A 105 12.43 -1.49 12.05
CA LEU A 105 12.58 -0.26 11.27
C LEU A 105 11.32 0.63 11.36
N LEU A 106 10.13 0.07 11.64
CA LEU A 106 8.86 0.81 11.77
C LEU A 106 8.87 1.91 12.84
N THR A 107 9.75 1.81 13.84
CA THR A 107 9.85 2.82 14.92
C THR A 107 11.18 3.55 14.92
N HIS A 108 11.91 3.49 13.80
CA HIS A 108 13.16 4.20 13.63
C HIS A 108 12.97 5.72 13.78
N ASP A 109 13.91 6.43 14.40
CA ASP A 109 13.74 7.87 14.67
C ASP A 109 13.70 8.70 13.38
N ASN A 110 14.44 8.25 12.35
CA ASN A 110 14.29 8.81 11.01
C ASN A 110 12.96 8.31 10.42
N VAL A 111 12.05 9.27 10.16
CA VAL A 111 10.70 9.04 9.65
C VAL A 111 10.70 8.43 8.25
N ASP A 112 11.66 8.81 7.39
CA ASP A 112 11.80 8.27 6.03
C ASP A 112 12.08 6.76 6.06
N LEU A 113 12.95 6.32 6.97
CA LEU A 113 13.24 4.89 7.15
C LEU A 113 12.03 4.12 7.69
N ALA A 114 11.26 4.73 8.58
CA ALA A 114 10.02 4.14 9.08
C ALA A 114 8.92 4.08 7.99
N ALA A 115 8.85 5.10 7.13
CA ALA A 115 7.97 5.14 5.96
C ALA A 115 8.35 4.07 4.93
N ALA A 116 9.65 3.95 4.61
CA ALA A 116 10.17 2.91 3.71
C ALA A 116 9.87 1.50 4.24
N ALA A 117 9.95 1.28 5.55
CA ALA A 117 9.57 0.00 6.17
C ALA A 117 8.07 -0.31 6.00
N ALA A 118 7.20 0.68 6.20
CA ALA A 118 5.76 0.52 6.03
C ALA A 118 5.40 0.26 4.56
N SER A 119 6.01 0.99 3.62
CA SER A 119 5.86 0.77 2.18
C SER A 119 6.30 -0.63 1.77
N LEU A 120 7.50 -1.06 2.19
CA LEU A 120 7.97 -2.41 1.87
C LEU A 120 7.07 -3.50 2.46
N LEU A 121 6.58 -3.31 3.69
CA LEU A 121 5.64 -4.26 4.29
C LEU A 121 4.30 -4.29 3.56
N ALA A 122 3.83 -3.18 3.00
CA ALA A 122 2.63 -3.16 2.17
C ALA A 122 2.84 -4.08 0.97
N ASP A 123 3.91 -3.87 0.19
CA ASP A 123 4.23 -4.70 -0.97
C ASP A 123 4.39 -6.20 -0.64
N LEU A 124 5.05 -6.52 0.49
CA LEU A 124 5.29 -7.92 0.87
C LEU A 124 4.04 -8.64 1.41
N THR A 125 3.02 -7.89 1.81
CA THR A 125 1.76 -8.45 2.30
C THR A 125 0.63 -8.33 1.29
N ASP A 126 0.89 -7.69 0.14
CA ASP A 126 -0.06 -7.46 -0.94
C ASP A 126 -0.01 -8.63 -1.93
N SER A 127 -0.71 -9.71 -1.60
CA SER A 127 -0.94 -10.80 -2.55
C SER A 127 -2.27 -11.48 -2.26
N GLU A 128 -3.10 -11.52 -3.28
CA GLU A 128 -4.37 -12.23 -3.30
C GLU A 128 -4.28 -13.56 -4.10
N ASP A 129 -3.08 -13.88 -4.64
CA ASP A 129 -2.85 -15.14 -5.36
C ASP A 129 -2.95 -16.33 -4.40
N PRO A 130 -3.90 -17.28 -4.63
CA PRO A 130 -4.06 -18.45 -3.78
C PRO A 130 -2.79 -19.30 -3.57
N SER A 131 -1.85 -19.25 -4.51
CA SER A 131 -0.56 -19.96 -4.43
C SER A 131 0.43 -19.31 -3.47
N ASP A 132 0.34 -18.00 -3.26
CA ASP A 132 1.21 -17.23 -2.37
C ASP A 132 0.69 -17.17 -0.93
N LEU A 133 -0.63 -17.30 -0.73
CA LEU A 133 -1.29 -17.08 0.57
C LEU A 133 -0.63 -17.84 1.73
N ALA A 134 -0.18 -19.08 1.51
CA ALA A 134 0.49 -19.86 2.55
C ALA A 134 1.82 -19.24 3.00
N ALA A 135 2.56 -18.64 2.06
CA ALA A 135 3.84 -18.01 2.33
C ALA A 135 3.67 -16.61 2.94
N VAL A 136 2.71 -15.82 2.45
CA VAL A 136 2.32 -14.54 3.03
C VAL A 136 1.78 -14.74 4.46
N GLN A 137 1.00 -15.81 4.70
CA GLN A 137 0.55 -16.19 6.03
C GLN A 137 1.71 -16.47 7.00
N ALA A 138 2.79 -17.12 6.53
CA ALA A 138 3.97 -17.36 7.35
C ALA A 138 4.69 -16.05 7.73
N LEU A 139 4.76 -15.08 6.79
CA LEU A 139 5.27 -13.74 7.07
C LEU A 139 4.36 -12.99 8.06
N ALA A 140 3.05 -13.04 7.88
CA ALA A 140 2.07 -12.41 8.76
C ALA A 140 2.16 -12.95 10.20
N ASP A 141 2.27 -14.27 10.38
CA ASP A 141 2.54 -14.89 11.68
C ASP A 141 3.80 -14.33 12.34
N ALA A 142 4.90 -14.26 11.59
CA ALA A 142 6.17 -13.76 12.10
C ALA A 142 6.14 -12.26 12.43
N LEU A 143 5.41 -11.45 11.66
CA LEU A 143 5.21 -10.02 11.94
C LEU A 143 4.42 -9.82 13.23
N VAL A 144 3.38 -10.62 13.45
CA VAL A 144 2.58 -10.60 14.68
C VAL A 144 3.41 -10.98 15.90
N ASP A 145 4.32 -11.94 15.76
CA ASP A 145 5.27 -12.34 16.81
C ASP A 145 6.35 -11.28 17.05
N ALA A 146 6.77 -10.56 16.00
CA ALA A 146 7.68 -9.42 16.08
C ALA A 146 7.02 -8.11 16.57
N ASN A 147 5.79 -8.19 17.08
CA ASN A 147 5.00 -7.06 17.57
C ASN A 147 4.69 -5.97 16.54
N ALA A 148 4.67 -6.31 15.24
CA ALA A 148 4.47 -5.35 14.16
C ALA A 148 3.13 -4.59 14.27
N LEU A 149 2.06 -5.23 14.76
CA LEU A 149 0.75 -4.57 14.92
C LEU A 149 0.81 -3.34 15.83
N ASP A 150 1.47 -3.43 16.97
CA ASP A 150 1.63 -2.29 17.88
C ASP A 150 2.52 -1.22 17.26
N LEU A 151 3.59 -1.64 16.56
CA LEU A 151 4.58 -0.74 15.95
C LEU A 151 3.97 0.05 14.78
N LEU A 152 3.19 -0.60 13.90
CA LEU A 152 2.43 0.03 12.83
C LEU A 152 1.47 1.09 13.40
N VAL A 153 0.67 0.72 14.41
CA VAL A 153 -0.31 1.65 15.01
C VAL A 153 0.37 2.80 15.75
N HIS A 154 1.54 2.57 16.34
CA HIS A 154 2.34 3.64 16.93
C HIS A 154 2.82 4.63 15.86
N ASN A 155 3.24 4.13 14.69
CA ASN A 155 3.77 4.96 13.61
C ASN A 155 2.71 5.90 13.01
N LEU A 156 1.44 5.48 12.95
CA LEU A 156 0.30 6.34 12.54
C LEU A 156 0.20 7.66 13.32
N SER A 157 0.76 7.73 14.53
CA SER A 157 0.74 8.96 15.35
C SER A 157 1.97 9.85 15.18
N ARG A 158 3.01 9.34 14.48
CA ARG A 158 4.26 10.06 14.22
C ARG A 158 4.23 10.79 12.89
N PHE A 159 3.54 10.24 11.90
CA PHE A 159 3.42 10.83 10.57
C PHE A 159 2.52 12.08 10.56
N SER A 160 2.93 13.07 9.80
CA SER A 160 2.18 14.29 9.51
C SER A 160 1.46 14.17 8.18
N GLU A 161 0.13 14.03 8.21
CA GLU A 161 -0.70 13.95 7.00
C GLU A 161 -0.67 15.25 6.14
N THR A 162 -0.07 16.35 6.65
CA THR A 162 0.16 17.57 5.84
C THR A 162 1.32 17.43 4.85
N ASP A 163 2.23 16.51 5.11
CA ASP A 163 3.34 16.19 4.23
C ASP A 163 2.91 15.04 3.32
N PRO A 164 3.03 15.17 1.98
CA PRO A 164 2.57 14.14 1.06
C PRO A 164 3.25 12.78 1.25
N ASP A 165 4.55 12.76 1.52
CA ASP A 165 5.33 11.52 1.66
C ASP A 165 4.96 10.81 2.97
N GLU A 166 4.78 11.58 4.05
CA GLU A 166 4.30 11.02 5.33
C GLU A 166 2.81 10.61 5.27
N ALA A 167 1.97 11.28 4.47
CA ALA A 167 0.59 10.87 4.23
C ALA A 167 0.52 9.54 3.47
N GLU A 168 1.42 9.33 2.50
CA GLU A 168 1.59 8.04 1.83
C GLU A 168 2.06 6.96 2.82
N ALA A 169 2.94 7.31 3.76
CA ALA A 169 3.36 6.37 4.81
C ALA A 169 2.21 5.97 5.76
N VAL A 170 1.28 6.88 6.05
CA VAL A 170 0.02 6.57 6.77
C VAL A 170 -0.81 5.57 5.97
N HIS A 171 -0.97 5.80 4.67
CA HIS A 171 -1.68 4.89 3.78
C HIS A 171 -1.07 3.50 3.76
N ASN A 172 0.24 3.40 3.51
CA ASN A 172 0.96 2.12 3.51
C ASN A 172 0.81 1.40 4.85
N THR A 173 0.89 2.11 5.97
CA THR A 173 0.66 1.54 7.30
C THR A 173 -0.75 0.95 7.45
N LEU A 174 -1.77 1.63 6.90
CA LEU A 174 -3.13 1.11 6.88
C LEU A 174 -3.29 -0.07 5.94
N ALA A 175 -2.63 -0.08 4.78
CA ALA A 175 -2.63 -1.20 3.84
C ALA A 175 -2.08 -2.47 4.51
N VAL A 176 -0.93 -2.39 5.19
CA VAL A 176 -0.41 -3.56 5.96
C VAL A 176 -1.43 -4.05 6.98
N LEU A 177 -2.09 -3.14 7.71
CA LEU A 177 -3.09 -3.52 8.71
C LEU A 177 -4.34 -4.15 8.07
N GLU A 178 -4.78 -3.66 6.91
CA GLU A 178 -5.89 -4.22 6.14
C GLU A 178 -5.53 -5.63 5.66
N ASN A 179 -4.40 -5.80 4.96
CA ASN A 179 -3.94 -7.09 4.44
C ASN A 179 -3.81 -8.14 5.56
N LEU A 180 -3.25 -7.76 6.71
CA LEU A 180 -3.12 -8.66 7.87
C LEU A 180 -4.48 -9.04 8.48
N LEU A 181 -5.46 -8.13 8.49
CA LEU A 181 -6.79 -8.40 9.02
C LEU A 181 -7.65 -9.22 8.07
N ASP A 182 -7.51 -8.98 6.77
CA ASP A 182 -8.17 -9.76 5.72
C ASP A 182 -7.68 -11.21 5.75
N LEU A 183 -6.35 -11.40 5.74
CA LEU A 183 -5.72 -12.71 5.83
C LEU A 183 -6.05 -13.42 7.15
N ARG A 184 -6.17 -12.67 8.25
CA ARG A 184 -6.37 -13.21 9.61
C ARG A 184 -7.39 -12.40 10.41
N PRO A 185 -8.70 -12.69 10.25
CA PRO A 185 -9.76 -11.95 10.94
C PRO A 185 -9.67 -12.00 12.47
N ASN A 186 -9.05 -13.04 13.04
CA ASN A 186 -8.83 -13.17 14.49
C ASN A 186 -7.84 -12.14 15.07
N LEU A 187 -7.03 -11.47 14.23
CA LEU A 187 -6.14 -10.39 14.68
C LEU A 187 -6.92 -9.14 15.10
N ALA A 188 -8.18 -8.98 14.69
CA ALA A 188 -9.03 -7.85 15.05
C ALA A 188 -9.07 -7.62 16.57
N ASP A 189 -9.17 -8.69 17.36
CA ASP A 189 -9.18 -8.63 18.83
C ASP A 189 -7.85 -8.16 19.39
N LYS A 190 -6.75 -8.69 18.86
CA LYS A 190 -5.39 -8.35 19.29
C LYS A 190 -5.09 -6.88 18.99
N VAL A 191 -5.34 -6.42 17.76
CA VAL A 191 -5.05 -5.04 17.36
C VAL A 191 -5.99 -4.05 18.05
N CYS A 192 -7.30 -4.32 18.16
CA CYS A 192 -8.22 -3.38 18.79
C CYS A 192 -8.14 -3.38 20.32
N GLY A 193 -7.77 -4.51 20.93
CA GLY A 193 -7.54 -4.65 22.36
C GLY A 193 -6.20 -4.10 22.82
N GLY A 194 -5.14 -4.38 22.06
CA GLY A 194 -3.75 -4.02 22.36
C GLY A 194 -3.35 -2.60 21.96
N THR A 195 -4.01 -2.02 20.95
CA THR A 195 -3.59 -0.74 20.38
C THR A 195 -4.65 0.36 20.46
N LYS A 196 -4.27 1.55 19.96
CA LYS A 196 -5.19 2.70 19.79
C LYS A 196 -5.83 2.76 18.40
N LEU A 197 -5.69 1.72 17.56
CA LEU A 197 -6.13 1.71 16.16
C LEU A 197 -7.59 2.17 16.01
N LEU A 198 -8.52 1.53 16.72
CA LEU A 198 -9.94 1.83 16.59
C LEU A 198 -10.27 3.28 16.95
N ARG A 199 -9.58 3.88 17.91
CA ARG A 199 -9.75 5.29 18.24
C ARG A 199 -9.18 6.19 17.14
N TRP A 200 -8.06 5.81 16.55
CA TRP A 200 -7.42 6.54 15.46
C TRP A 200 -8.32 6.55 14.21
N LEU A 201 -8.78 5.37 13.74
CA LEU A 201 -9.66 5.22 12.57
C LEU A 201 -10.91 6.10 12.69
N LEU A 202 -11.61 6.01 13.82
CA LEU A 202 -12.87 6.75 14.01
C LEU A 202 -12.68 8.26 14.12
N SER A 203 -11.49 8.73 14.48
CA SER A 203 -11.19 10.17 14.45
C SER A 203 -11.07 10.70 13.01
N ARG A 204 -10.76 9.83 12.04
CA ARG A 204 -10.53 10.19 10.64
C ARG A 204 -11.77 10.02 9.75
N VAL A 205 -12.65 9.05 10.05
CA VAL A 205 -13.96 8.90 9.37
C VAL A 205 -14.89 10.10 9.65
N LYS A 206 -14.69 10.77 10.79
CA LYS A 206 -15.61 11.78 11.28
C LYS A 206 -15.57 13.07 10.47
N ALA A 207 -16.63 13.35 9.71
CA ALA A 207 -16.94 14.67 9.18
C ALA A 207 -17.39 15.66 10.29
N ARG A 208 -16.48 16.31 11.04
CA ARG A 208 -16.84 17.48 11.90
C ARG A 208 -16.60 18.83 11.21
N GLU A 209 -17.61 19.69 11.21
CA GLU A 209 -17.56 21.06 10.64
C GLU A 209 -16.60 22.05 11.35
N PHE A 210 -15.90 21.66 12.43
CA PHE A 210 -15.25 22.63 13.34
C PHE A 210 -13.96 22.12 14.05
N ASP A 211 -13.10 21.35 13.40
CA ASP A 211 -11.75 21.07 13.94
C ASP A 211 -10.70 21.30 12.86
N ALA A 212 -9.69 22.13 13.17
CA ALA A 212 -8.62 22.54 12.25
C ALA A 212 -7.63 21.42 11.87
N ASN A 213 -7.83 20.21 12.41
CA ASN A 213 -7.03 19.01 12.11
C ASN A 213 -7.92 17.93 11.49
N LYS A 214 -8.36 18.15 10.26
CA LYS A 214 -9.24 17.23 9.55
C LYS A 214 -8.94 17.33 8.05
N GLN A 215 -8.54 16.21 7.44
CA GLN A 215 -8.03 16.25 6.07
C GLN A 215 -8.83 15.37 5.13
N TYR A 216 -8.96 14.06 5.36
CA TYR A 216 -9.51 13.18 4.32
C TYR A 216 -11.00 13.39 4.00
N SER A 217 -11.91 13.25 4.98
CA SER A 217 -13.35 13.36 4.71
C SER A 217 -13.77 14.77 4.24
N ASP A 218 -13.07 15.83 4.64
CA ASP A 218 -13.37 17.19 4.17
C ASP A 218 -12.76 17.47 2.81
N ARG A 219 -11.51 17.07 2.54
CA ARG A 219 -10.90 17.23 1.22
C ARG A 219 -11.68 16.48 0.15
N VAL A 220 -12.09 15.25 0.43
CA VAL A 220 -12.93 14.46 -0.49
C VAL A 220 -14.29 15.14 -0.69
N LYS A 221 -14.88 15.71 0.37
CA LYS A 221 -16.16 16.41 0.26
C LYS A 221 -16.04 17.72 -0.52
N GLU A 222 -15.03 18.54 -0.24
CA GLU A 222 -14.72 19.78 -0.94
C GLU A 222 -14.43 19.52 -2.42
N GLU A 223 -13.64 18.49 -2.71
CA GLU A 223 -13.37 18.10 -4.09
C GLU A 223 -14.64 17.56 -4.77
N THR A 224 -15.48 16.79 -4.07
CA THR A 224 -16.78 16.35 -4.62
C THR A 224 -17.67 17.55 -4.96
N GLU A 225 -17.80 18.53 -4.07
CA GLU A 225 -18.57 19.76 -4.31
C GLU A 225 -17.99 20.58 -5.47
N ARG A 226 -16.66 20.61 -5.60
CA ARG A 226 -15.97 21.27 -6.72
C ARG A 226 -16.24 20.55 -8.04
N LEU A 227 -16.18 19.22 -8.09
CA LEU A 227 -16.49 18.44 -9.29
C LEU A 227 -17.95 18.61 -9.68
N ASP A 228 -18.87 18.59 -8.72
CA ASP A 228 -20.30 18.84 -8.97
C ASP A 228 -20.53 20.25 -9.56
N SER A 229 -19.72 21.24 -9.17
CA SER A 229 -19.77 22.58 -9.75
C SER A 229 -19.22 22.66 -11.18
N LEU A 230 -18.20 21.86 -11.50
CA LEU A 230 -17.59 21.79 -12.84
C LEU A 230 -18.49 21.07 -13.84
N ASP A 231 -19.22 20.03 -13.41
CA ASP A 231 -20.20 19.34 -14.25
C ASP A 231 -21.31 20.29 -14.72
N LEU A 232 -21.64 21.31 -13.93
CA LEU A 232 -22.60 22.36 -14.31
C LEU A 232 -22.07 23.33 -15.38
N GLU A 233 -20.76 23.33 -15.65
CA GLU A 233 -20.10 24.19 -16.63
C GLU A 233 -19.91 23.51 -18.01
N ASP A 234 -20.58 22.38 -18.27
CA ASP A 234 -20.56 21.61 -19.53
C ASP A 234 -19.16 21.08 -19.94
N LEU A 235 -18.25 20.85 -18.97
CA LEU A 235 -17.06 20.03 -19.19
C LEU A 235 -17.43 18.57 -18.90
N GLU A 236 -17.60 17.76 -19.95
CA GLU A 236 -17.84 16.31 -19.81
C GLU A 236 -16.59 15.63 -19.22
N MET A 237 -16.50 15.56 -17.88
CA MET A 237 -15.60 14.66 -17.18
C MET A 237 -16.29 13.30 -17.03
N ASP A 238 -15.58 12.21 -17.34
CA ASP A 238 -16.11 10.87 -17.09
C ASP A 238 -16.07 10.50 -15.60
N ASP A 239 -16.84 9.48 -15.22
CA ASP A 239 -16.97 9.04 -13.83
C ASP A 239 -15.62 8.55 -13.26
N ASP A 240 -14.78 7.94 -14.09
CA ASP A 240 -13.45 7.45 -13.73
C ASP A 240 -12.51 8.63 -13.39
N GLU A 241 -12.52 9.71 -14.18
CA GLU A 241 -11.74 10.93 -13.91
C GLU A 241 -12.20 11.60 -12.61
N ARG A 242 -13.52 11.66 -12.36
CA ARG A 242 -14.06 12.18 -11.09
C ARG A 242 -13.60 11.34 -9.91
N TYR A 243 -13.67 10.02 -10.02
CA TYR A 243 -13.24 9.10 -8.97
C TYR A 243 -11.73 9.23 -8.70
N ASN A 244 -10.91 9.27 -9.74
CA ASN A 244 -9.46 9.47 -9.62
C ASN A 244 -9.10 10.78 -8.91
N ARG A 245 -9.80 11.89 -9.19
CA ARG A 245 -9.60 13.15 -8.45
C ARG A 245 -10.01 13.05 -6.98
N LYS A 246 -11.07 12.31 -6.65
CA LYS A 246 -11.41 12.03 -5.24
C LYS A 246 -10.33 11.18 -4.57
N LEU A 247 -9.75 10.20 -5.28
CA LEU A 247 -8.60 9.44 -4.78
C LEU A 247 -7.44 10.38 -4.48
N GLU A 248 -7.06 11.29 -5.38
CA GLU A 248 -6.00 12.29 -5.12
C GLU A 248 -6.33 13.22 -3.92
N ALA A 249 -7.61 13.50 -3.69
CA ALA A 249 -8.08 14.23 -2.51
C ALA A 249 -8.02 13.40 -1.20
N GLY A 250 -7.67 12.12 -1.30
CA GLY A 250 -7.41 11.19 -0.20
C GLY A 250 -8.56 10.24 0.11
N LEU A 251 -9.46 10.00 -0.84
CA LEU A 251 -10.51 8.97 -0.74
C LEU A 251 -9.92 7.58 -0.54
N TYR A 252 -8.77 7.26 -1.15
CA TYR A 252 -8.11 5.95 -1.00
C TYR A 252 -7.81 5.63 0.47
N THR A 253 -7.34 6.61 1.25
CA THR A 253 -7.05 6.41 2.68
C THR A 253 -8.35 6.21 3.47
N LEU A 254 -9.40 6.96 3.12
CA LEU A 254 -10.70 6.81 3.75
C LEU A 254 -11.34 5.44 3.45
N GLN A 255 -11.15 4.92 2.24
CA GLN A 255 -11.60 3.58 1.84
C GLN A 255 -10.87 2.48 2.61
N LEU A 256 -9.54 2.56 2.76
CA LEU A 256 -8.80 1.62 3.62
C LEU A 256 -9.29 1.67 5.07
N ILE A 257 -9.54 2.86 5.61
CA ILE A 257 -10.10 2.99 6.96
C ILE A 257 -11.46 2.26 7.04
N ALA A 258 -12.31 2.41 6.02
CA ALA A 258 -13.60 1.74 5.96
C ALA A 258 -13.44 0.21 5.83
N LEU A 259 -12.50 -0.28 5.03
CA LEU A 259 -12.17 -1.71 4.88
C LEU A 259 -11.68 -2.31 6.19
N ILE A 260 -10.74 -1.66 6.88
CA ILE A 260 -10.26 -2.10 8.20
C ILE A 260 -11.42 -2.16 9.22
N LEU A 261 -12.27 -1.13 9.26
CA LEU A 261 -13.46 -1.14 10.13
C LEU A 261 -14.42 -2.27 9.75
N GLY A 262 -14.57 -2.54 8.45
CA GLY A 262 -15.31 -3.66 7.89
C GLY A 262 -14.75 -5.02 8.33
N HIS A 263 -13.45 -5.25 8.22
CA HIS A 263 -12.78 -6.48 8.69
C HIS A 263 -12.93 -6.69 10.19
N ILE A 264 -12.70 -5.63 10.99
CA ILE A 264 -12.92 -5.68 12.44
C ILE A 264 -14.36 -6.07 12.76
N TRP A 265 -15.32 -5.55 11.98
CA TRP A 265 -16.73 -5.89 12.13
C TRP A 265 -17.03 -7.33 11.72
N HIS A 266 -16.48 -7.77 10.59
CA HIS A 266 -16.72 -9.07 10.01
C HIS A 266 -16.02 -10.20 10.79
N SER A 267 -14.99 -9.90 11.60
CA SER A 267 -14.18 -10.84 12.42
C SER A 267 -14.94 -11.84 13.31
N GLY A 268 -16.26 -11.72 13.45
CA GLY A 268 -17.11 -12.63 14.22
C GLY A 268 -17.10 -12.35 15.73
N ASN A 269 -16.29 -11.40 16.21
CA ASN A 269 -16.26 -11.05 17.62
C ASN A 269 -17.38 -10.06 17.98
N SER A 270 -18.39 -10.56 18.70
CA SER A 270 -19.55 -9.76 19.16
C SER A 270 -19.17 -8.58 20.08
N GLN A 271 -18.13 -8.73 20.91
CA GLN A 271 -17.63 -7.66 21.77
C GLN A 271 -16.98 -6.56 20.93
N MET A 272 -16.27 -6.92 19.87
CA MET A 272 -15.68 -5.94 18.96
C MET A 272 -16.73 -5.19 18.16
N ARG A 273 -17.75 -5.87 17.62
CA ARG A 273 -18.90 -5.20 16.98
C ARG A 273 -19.55 -4.19 17.92
N ALA A 274 -19.86 -4.59 19.16
CA ALA A 274 -20.44 -3.69 20.16
C ALA A 274 -19.53 -2.49 20.47
N ARG A 275 -18.21 -2.68 20.48
CA ARG A 275 -17.23 -1.61 20.69
C ARG A 275 -17.16 -0.65 19.50
N VAL A 276 -17.15 -1.15 18.27
CA VAL A 276 -17.19 -0.32 17.06
C VAL A 276 -18.51 0.48 17.04
N GLU A 277 -19.66 -0.15 17.30
CA GLU A 277 -20.96 0.53 17.39
C GLU A 277 -20.97 1.66 18.42
N LEU A 278 -20.45 1.38 19.62
CA LEU A 278 -20.40 2.36 20.69
C LEU A 278 -19.55 3.57 20.28
N LEU A 279 -18.38 3.32 19.67
CA LEU A 279 -17.46 4.39 19.31
C LEU A 279 -17.92 5.18 18.07
N LEU A 280 -18.59 4.54 17.10
CA LEU A 280 -19.29 5.24 16.01
C LEU A 280 -20.33 6.21 16.59
N LYS A 281 -21.21 5.73 17.49
CA LYS A 281 -22.22 6.57 18.17
C LYS A 281 -21.60 7.72 18.94
N GLN A 282 -20.52 7.48 19.69
CA GLN A 282 -19.78 8.55 20.41
C GLN A 282 -19.20 9.60 19.46
N ASN A 283 -18.89 9.23 18.22
CA ASN A 283 -18.42 10.13 17.19
C ASN A 283 -19.53 10.70 16.30
N LYS A 284 -20.81 10.47 16.63
CA LYS A 284 -21.97 10.87 15.80
C LYS A 284 -21.93 10.26 14.39
N LEU A 285 -21.32 9.10 14.27
CA LEU A 285 -21.30 8.28 13.06
C LEU A 285 -22.23 7.08 13.26
N THR A 286 -22.62 6.49 12.14
CA THR A 286 -23.42 5.29 12.02
C THR A 286 -22.69 4.28 11.15
N LYS A 287 -23.22 3.06 11.09
CA LYS A 287 -22.69 2.05 10.17
C LYS A 287 -22.90 2.46 8.71
N GLN A 288 -23.95 3.24 8.44
CA GLN A 288 -24.27 3.70 7.09
C GLN A 288 -23.15 4.57 6.53
N ASP A 289 -22.48 5.38 7.35
CA ASP A 289 -21.36 6.22 6.91
C ASP A 289 -20.19 5.35 6.39
N VAL A 290 -19.88 4.25 7.10
CA VAL A 290 -18.85 3.29 6.66
C VAL A 290 -19.34 2.52 5.42
N LYS A 291 -20.60 2.09 5.43
CA LYS A 291 -21.21 1.32 4.35
C LYS A 291 -21.21 2.08 3.04
N SER A 292 -21.55 3.37 3.04
CA SER A 292 -21.57 4.19 1.83
C SER A 292 -20.18 4.40 1.23
N ILE A 293 -19.13 4.50 2.05
CA ILE A 293 -17.73 4.53 1.54
C ILE A 293 -17.36 3.20 0.88
N LEU A 294 -17.74 2.08 1.49
CA LEU A 294 -17.48 0.75 0.94
C LEU A 294 -18.30 0.46 -0.33
N GLU A 295 -19.53 0.95 -0.41
CA GLU A 295 -20.36 0.87 -1.62
C GLU A 295 -19.71 1.66 -2.78
N GLU A 296 -19.26 2.90 -2.53
CA GLU A 296 -18.51 3.68 -3.53
C GLU A 296 -17.21 2.97 -3.94
N TYR A 297 -16.46 2.39 -2.99
CA TYR A 297 -15.27 1.59 -3.32
C TYR A 297 -15.60 0.38 -4.19
N HIS A 298 -16.58 -0.45 -3.79
CA HIS A 298 -17.03 -1.64 -4.50
C HIS A 298 -17.39 -1.37 -5.96
N ASP A 299 -18.13 -0.29 -6.19
CA ASP A 299 -18.62 0.09 -7.53
C ASP A 299 -17.48 0.55 -8.45
N ASN A 300 -16.38 1.04 -7.87
CA ASN A 300 -15.21 1.56 -8.58
C ASN A 300 -13.99 0.62 -8.51
N ILE A 301 -14.15 -0.64 -8.10
CA ILE A 301 -13.06 -1.63 -8.18
C ILE A 301 -12.67 -1.82 -9.66
N GLY A 302 -11.41 -1.51 -9.96
CA GLY A 302 -10.80 -1.68 -11.27
C GLY A 302 -10.49 -3.13 -11.61
N ASP A 303 -10.08 -3.39 -12.85
CA ASP A 303 -9.70 -4.72 -13.37
C ASP A 303 -8.22 -4.76 -13.80
N LEU A 304 -7.37 -3.96 -13.15
CA LEU A 304 -5.93 -3.87 -13.44
C LEU A 304 -5.24 -5.25 -13.43
N ASP A 305 -5.61 -6.09 -12.45
CA ASP A 305 -5.10 -7.46 -12.30
C ASP A 305 -5.98 -8.51 -12.99
N GLY A 306 -6.92 -8.05 -13.81
CA GLY A 306 -7.84 -8.86 -14.60
C GLY A 306 -9.24 -9.01 -13.98
N PRO A 307 -10.19 -9.55 -14.77
CA PRO A 307 -11.60 -9.62 -14.37
C PRO A 307 -11.85 -10.58 -13.21
N GLU A 308 -11.03 -11.63 -13.05
CA GLU A 308 -11.18 -12.59 -11.96
C GLU A 308 -10.77 -11.97 -10.61
N GLU A 309 -9.72 -11.14 -10.58
CA GLU A 309 -9.31 -10.44 -9.35
C GLU A 309 -10.34 -9.39 -8.96
N LYS A 310 -10.83 -8.62 -9.94
CA LYS A 310 -11.94 -7.69 -9.74
C LYS A 310 -13.16 -8.37 -9.11
N GLU A 311 -13.56 -9.53 -9.63
CA GLU A 311 -14.70 -10.28 -9.09
C GLU A 311 -14.45 -10.73 -7.65
N ARG A 312 -13.24 -11.24 -7.35
CA ARG A 312 -12.86 -11.63 -5.98
C ARG A 312 -12.93 -10.46 -5.01
N ALA A 313 -12.30 -9.33 -5.35
CA ALA A 313 -12.29 -8.13 -4.53
C ALA A 313 -13.70 -7.55 -4.33
N GLN A 314 -14.55 -7.57 -5.37
CA GLN A 314 -15.95 -7.17 -5.27
C GLN A 314 -16.75 -8.09 -4.35
N VAL A 315 -16.62 -9.41 -4.49
CA VAL A 315 -17.30 -10.38 -3.62
C VAL A 315 -16.89 -10.19 -2.17
N ARG A 316 -15.59 -10.08 -1.88
CA ARG A 316 -15.06 -9.84 -0.53
C ARG A 316 -15.62 -8.57 0.08
N THR A 317 -15.55 -7.45 -0.66
CA THR A 317 -16.08 -6.17 -0.21
C THR A 317 -17.59 -6.25 0.03
N LYS A 318 -18.32 -6.97 -0.83
CA LYS A 318 -19.76 -7.16 -0.70
C LYS A 318 -20.14 -7.93 0.57
N GLU A 319 -19.39 -8.98 0.91
CA GLU A 319 -19.58 -9.74 2.15
C GLU A 319 -19.38 -8.88 3.40
N ILE A 320 -18.41 -7.96 3.36
CA ILE A 320 -18.17 -6.98 4.43
C ILE A 320 -19.35 -6.00 4.54
N ILE A 321 -19.80 -5.43 3.41
CA ILE A 321 -20.94 -4.50 3.32
C ILE A 321 -22.23 -5.11 3.87
N ASP A 322 -22.48 -6.39 3.59
CA ASP A 322 -23.68 -7.10 4.02
C ASP A 322 -23.63 -7.47 5.51
N ALA A 323 -22.44 -7.52 6.11
CA ALA A 323 -22.24 -7.79 7.53
C ALA A 323 -22.39 -6.56 8.45
N LEU A 324 -22.26 -5.34 7.91
CA LEU A 324 -22.35 -4.06 8.64
C LEU A 324 -23.80 -3.68 9.00
#